data_AF-M0HUV0-F1
#
_entry.id   AF-M0HUV0-F1
#
_cell.length_a   1.000
_cell.length_b   1.000
_cell.length_c   1.000
_cell.angle_alpha   90.00
_cell.angle_beta   90.00
_cell.angle_gamma   90.00
#
_symmetry.space_group_name_H-M   'P 1'
#
loop_
_entity.id
_entity.type
_entity.pdbx_description
1 polymer ?
#
loop_
_entity_poly.entity_id
_entity_poly.type
_entity_poly.pdbx_seq_one_letter_code
_entity_poly.pdbx_strand_id
1 'polypeptide(L)'
;MRDPQLQKRNKHARAQLRSIPFFVELGIDTVVHADIYDNDFKLIDYTHYSSGDVVDTVDDIEFPLVHITTQEGVEEYGEEELVRALLQRATEERERYILVTDTTSPRLPTYIQKPGRSIVDDYDVAVKDYKKLSADYLGDYVDSALPASQTRNLHYHRASEYHKQHDAPADTLENIYDYTRAPAESPVWEPLYYFIEHDLENVLDEYSERISDALRSWTERGETRYVANQMLDALRVCEFEKEQLKEYQQTDPHLR
;
A
#
# COMPACT_ATOMS: atom_id res chain seq x y z
N MET A 1 -6.43 -9.35 10.29
CA MET A 1 -6.04 -9.90 8.98
C MET A 1 -4.56 -10.26 9.02
N ARG A 2 -4.17 -11.44 8.55
CA ARG A 2 -2.76 -11.82 8.44
C ARG A 2 -2.19 -11.44 7.07
N ASP A 3 -1.13 -10.65 7.04
CA ASP A 3 -0.25 -10.46 5.88
C ASP A 3 1.22 -10.80 6.23
N PRO A 4 1.74 -11.96 5.78
CA PRO A 4 3.11 -12.38 6.06
C PRO A 4 4.21 -11.44 5.53
N GLN A 5 3.91 -10.51 4.61
CA GLN A 5 4.95 -9.58 4.13
C GLN A 5 5.41 -8.61 5.23
N LEU A 6 4.57 -8.37 6.24
CA LEU A 6 4.89 -7.51 7.37
C LEU A 6 6.00 -8.10 8.26
N GLN A 7 6.21 -9.43 8.29
CA GLN A 7 7.21 -10.12 9.13
C GLN A 7 8.67 -9.64 8.94
N LYS A 8 8.93 -8.84 7.91
CA LYS A 8 10.26 -8.43 7.48
C LYS A 8 10.54 -6.95 7.80
N ARG A 9 9.83 -6.32 8.75
CA ARG A 9 9.94 -4.89 9.16
C ARG A 9 11.38 -4.34 9.08
N ASN A 10 12.34 -5.05 9.68
CA ASN A 10 13.76 -4.66 9.73
C ASN A 10 14.67 -5.31 8.68
N LYS A 11 14.13 -6.15 7.78
CA LYS A 11 14.87 -6.94 6.78
C LYS A 11 14.42 -6.62 5.37
N HIS A 12 14.75 -5.44 4.86
CA HIS A 12 14.46 -5.05 3.47
C HIS A 12 13.04 -5.43 3.01
N ALA A 13 12.05 -5.41 3.93
CA ALA A 13 10.66 -5.70 3.59
C ALA A 13 10.24 -4.72 2.51
N ARG A 14 9.59 -5.27 1.49
CA ARG A 14 9.00 -4.51 0.41
C ARG A 14 7.52 -4.84 0.39
N ALA A 15 6.69 -3.86 0.08
CA ALA A 15 5.24 -4.01 -0.03
C ALA A 15 4.47 -4.14 1.32
N GLN A 16 4.91 -3.47 2.39
CA GLN A 16 4.19 -3.44 3.69
C GLN A 16 2.78 -2.85 3.56
N LEU A 17 2.62 -1.87 2.67
CA LEU A 17 1.38 -1.14 2.45
C LEU A 17 0.54 -1.73 1.32
N ARG A 18 0.93 -2.88 0.74
CA ARG A 18 0.26 -3.50 -0.42
C ARG A 18 -1.19 -3.91 -0.18
N SER A 19 -1.62 -3.99 1.08
CA SER A 19 -2.99 -4.31 1.45
C SER A 19 -3.89 -3.08 1.53
N ILE A 20 -3.34 -1.87 1.64
CA ILE A 20 -4.11 -0.62 1.69
C ILE A 20 -5.03 -0.48 0.47
N PRO A 21 -4.57 -0.72 -0.78
CA PRO A 21 -5.43 -0.56 -1.95
C PRO A 21 -6.66 -1.45 -1.94
N PHE A 22 -6.55 -2.64 -1.35
CA PHE A 22 -7.70 -3.51 -1.16
C PHE A 22 -8.74 -2.92 -0.19
N PHE A 23 -8.32 -2.26 0.88
CA PHE A 23 -9.26 -1.68 1.85
C PHE A 23 -9.86 -0.35 1.39
N VAL A 24 -9.07 0.49 0.71
CA VAL A 24 -9.55 1.74 0.12
C VAL A 24 -10.64 1.46 -0.90
N GLU A 25 -10.47 0.43 -1.74
CA GLU A 25 -11.50 -0.04 -2.68
C GLU A 25 -12.82 -0.43 -1.96
N LEU A 26 -12.73 -0.93 -0.73
CA LEU A 26 -13.90 -1.27 0.09
C LEU A 26 -14.48 -0.08 0.86
N GLY A 27 -13.99 1.14 0.61
CA GLY A 27 -14.41 2.36 1.29
C GLY A 27 -13.84 2.53 2.69
N ILE A 28 -12.67 1.94 2.98
CA ILE A 28 -11.96 2.11 4.25
C ILE A 28 -10.60 2.75 3.96
N ASP A 29 -10.53 4.07 4.10
CA ASP A 29 -9.38 4.92 3.77
C ASP A 29 -8.68 5.54 4.99
N THR A 30 -9.22 5.39 6.20
CA THR A 30 -8.50 5.69 7.43
C THR A 30 -7.53 4.57 7.78
N VAL A 31 -6.22 4.88 7.75
CA VAL A 31 -5.16 3.91 7.97
C VAL A 31 -4.16 4.39 9.03
N VAL A 32 -3.90 3.52 9.99
CA VAL A 32 -2.86 3.70 11.01
C VAL A 32 -1.67 2.81 10.68
N HIS A 33 -0.48 3.38 10.60
CA HIS A 33 0.77 2.61 10.53
C HIS A 33 1.97 3.47 10.92
N ALA A 34 3.10 2.84 11.20
CA ALA A 34 4.34 3.53 11.54
C ALA A 34 4.87 4.37 10.36
N ASP A 35 5.47 5.53 10.67
CA ASP A 35 6.05 6.45 9.68
C ASP A 35 7.20 5.84 8.88
N ILE A 36 7.87 4.82 9.42
CA ILE A 36 8.92 4.11 8.68
C ILE A 36 8.40 3.42 7.40
N TYR A 37 7.09 3.24 7.28
CA TYR A 37 6.46 2.75 6.05
C TYR A 37 6.03 3.90 5.13
N ASP A 38 5.85 5.10 5.67
CA ASP A 38 5.46 6.31 4.94
C ASP A 38 6.72 7.05 4.46
N ASN A 39 7.10 6.84 3.19
CA ASN A 39 8.27 7.49 2.59
C ASN A 39 7.84 8.73 1.79
N ASP A 40 6.93 9.53 2.37
CA ASP A 40 6.23 10.69 1.79
C ASP A 40 5.29 10.35 0.61
N PHE A 41 5.64 9.36 -0.21
CA PHE A 41 4.87 8.93 -1.38
C PHE A 41 3.76 7.93 -1.03
N LYS A 42 2.55 8.26 -1.49
CA LYS A 42 1.38 7.37 -1.47
C LYS A 42 1.00 6.95 -2.88
N LEU A 43 0.96 5.64 -3.13
CA LEU A 43 0.56 5.09 -4.43
C LEU A 43 -0.93 5.31 -4.73
N ILE A 44 -1.73 5.46 -3.69
CA ILE A 44 -3.16 5.76 -3.72
C ILE A 44 -3.50 6.68 -2.55
N ASP A 45 -4.61 7.41 -2.66
CA ASP A 45 -5.06 8.29 -1.60
C ASP A 45 -5.64 7.52 -0.40
N TYR A 46 -5.20 7.90 0.79
CA TYR A 46 -5.75 7.44 2.08
C TYR A 46 -5.33 8.40 3.21
N THR A 47 -6.16 8.48 4.24
CA THR A 47 -5.89 9.24 5.46
C THR A 47 -4.94 8.44 6.34
N HIS A 48 -3.72 8.94 6.54
CA HIS A 48 -2.71 8.27 7.36
C HIS A 48 -2.64 8.90 8.75
N TYR A 49 -2.58 8.05 9.77
CA TYR A 49 -2.22 8.41 11.13
C TYR A 49 -0.96 7.63 11.55
N SER A 50 0.07 8.35 12.00
CA SER A 50 1.27 7.74 12.57
C SER A 50 0.90 6.92 13.80
N SER A 51 1.29 5.64 13.83
CA SER A 51 1.06 4.80 15.02
C SER A 51 1.81 5.29 16.26
N GLY A 52 2.87 6.11 16.10
CA GLY A 52 3.61 6.70 17.21
C GLY A 52 2.91 7.90 17.84
N ASP A 53 2.24 8.72 17.03
CA ASP A 53 1.62 9.96 17.49
C ASP A 53 0.17 9.75 17.96
N VAL A 54 -0.53 8.80 17.34
CA VAL A 54 -1.97 8.65 17.52
C VAL A 54 -2.37 7.98 18.84
N VAL A 55 -1.40 7.46 19.59
CA VAL A 55 -1.61 6.87 20.93
C VAL A 55 -2.28 7.87 21.87
N ASP A 56 -1.93 9.16 21.77
CA ASP A 56 -2.44 10.21 22.64
C ASP A 56 -3.75 10.85 22.14
N THR A 57 -4.15 10.54 20.91
CA THR A 57 -5.34 11.11 20.23
C THR A 57 -6.25 10.02 19.66
N VAL A 58 -6.23 8.82 20.27
CA VAL A 58 -7.03 7.67 19.82
C VAL A 58 -8.48 8.08 19.59
N ASP A 59 -9.08 8.82 20.52
CA ASP A 59 -10.48 9.29 20.48
C ASP A 59 -10.84 10.15 19.26
N ASP A 60 -9.85 10.76 18.59
CA ASP A 60 -10.06 11.62 17.43
C ASP A 60 -10.03 10.88 16.09
N ILE A 61 -9.60 9.61 16.06
CA ILE A 61 -9.55 8.80 14.83
C ILE A 61 -10.96 8.31 14.48
N GLU A 62 -11.35 8.36 13.21
CA GLU A 62 -12.65 7.87 12.75
C GLU A 62 -12.63 6.37 12.39
N PHE A 63 -13.72 5.65 12.69
CA PHE A 63 -13.98 4.31 12.16
C PHE A 63 -14.85 4.39 10.88
N PRO A 64 -14.78 3.40 9.97
CA PRO A 64 -13.94 2.21 9.99
C PRO A 64 -12.46 2.54 9.74
N LEU A 65 -11.54 1.77 10.34
CA LEU A 65 -10.11 1.97 10.11
C LEU A 65 -9.31 0.67 9.98
N VAL A 66 -8.18 0.78 9.28
CA VAL A 66 -7.18 -0.27 9.12
C VAL A 66 -5.94 0.10 9.91
N HIS A 67 -5.42 -0.80 10.73
CA HIS A 67 -4.15 -0.61 11.42
C HIS A 67 -3.14 -1.65 10.95
N ILE A 68 -2.06 -1.22 10.32
CA ILE A 68 -0.99 -2.08 9.82
C ILE A 68 0.19 -2.06 10.79
N THR A 69 0.46 -3.21 11.40
CA THR A 69 1.57 -3.38 12.35
C THR A 69 2.16 -4.79 12.30
N THR A 70 3.26 -5.03 12.99
CA THR A 70 3.83 -6.37 13.22
C THR A 70 3.69 -6.77 14.67
N GLN A 71 3.81 -8.07 14.98
CA GLN A 71 3.95 -8.51 16.37
C GLN A 71 5.17 -7.83 17.03
N GLU A 72 6.27 -7.68 16.31
CA GLU A 72 7.44 -6.90 16.75
C GLU A 72 7.07 -5.43 17.02
N GLY A 73 6.20 -4.83 16.20
CA GLY A 73 5.59 -3.50 16.41
C GLY A 73 4.92 -3.35 17.76
N VAL A 74 4.07 -4.32 18.07
CA VAL A 74 3.35 -4.38 19.32
C VAL A 74 4.30 -4.56 20.51
N GLU A 75 5.27 -5.47 20.41
CA GLU A 75 6.14 -5.84 21.53
C GLU A 75 7.30 -4.87 21.78
N GLU A 76 7.92 -4.34 20.73
CA GLU A 76 9.18 -3.60 20.81
C GLU A 76 9.03 -2.11 20.51
N TYR A 77 8.00 -1.72 19.75
CA TYR A 77 7.83 -0.35 19.26
C TYR A 77 6.66 0.40 19.90
N GLY A 78 6.15 -0.08 21.03
CA GLY A 78 5.18 0.63 21.86
C GLY A 78 3.74 0.65 21.29
N GLU A 79 3.46 -0.12 20.25
CA GLU A 79 2.14 -0.13 19.60
C GLU A 79 1.09 -0.95 20.40
N GLU A 80 1.49 -1.61 21.50
CA GLU A 80 0.58 -2.41 22.34
C GLU A 80 -0.60 -1.61 22.89
N GLU A 81 -0.34 -0.41 23.43
CA GLU A 81 -1.40 0.41 24.03
C GLU A 81 -2.39 0.89 22.97
N LEU A 82 -1.87 1.29 21.80
CA LEU A 82 -2.70 1.71 20.67
C LEU A 82 -3.61 0.57 20.19
N VAL A 83 -3.06 -0.62 19.97
CA VAL A 83 -3.86 -1.78 19.55
C VAL A 83 -4.94 -2.10 20.57
N ARG A 84 -4.61 -2.04 21.86
CA ARG A 84 -5.57 -2.26 22.94
C ARG A 84 -6.67 -1.21 22.96
N ALA A 85 -6.31 0.07 22.92
CA ALA A 85 -7.26 1.18 22.96
C ALA A 85 -8.25 1.11 21.78
N LEU A 86 -7.74 0.88 20.57
CA LEU A 86 -8.57 0.72 19.37
C LEU A 86 -9.46 -0.52 19.42
N LEU A 87 -8.97 -1.66 19.93
CA LEU A 87 -9.79 -2.86 20.13
C LEU A 87 -10.94 -2.62 21.10
N GLN A 88 -10.66 -1.95 22.22
CA GLN A 88 -11.67 -1.63 23.23
C GLN A 88 -12.72 -0.68 22.65
N ARG A 89 -12.28 0.42 22.03
CA ARG A 89 -13.19 1.41 21.45
C ARG A 89 -14.06 0.81 20.35
N ALA A 90 -13.47 0.05 19.42
CA ALA A 90 -14.23 -0.62 18.37
C ALA A 90 -15.27 -1.60 18.93
N THR A 91 -14.94 -2.30 20.02
CA THR A 91 -15.89 -3.23 20.68
C THR A 91 -17.04 -2.48 21.35
N GLU A 92 -16.74 -1.39 22.05
CA GLU A 92 -17.71 -0.58 22.79
C GLU A 92 -18.65 0.18 21.85
N GLU A 93 -18.09 0.81 20.82
CA GLU A 93 -18.82 1.60 19.81
C GLU A 93 -19.49 0.72 18.75
N ARG A 94 -19.15 -0.59 18.69
CA ARG A 94 -19.58 -1.55 17.67
C ARG A 94 -19.14 -1.14 16.26
N GLU A 95 -17.94 -0.59 16.18
CA GLU A 95 -17.34 -0.09 14.95
C GLU A 95 -16.36 -1.10 14.35
N ARG A 96 -15.98 -0.87 13.09
CA ARG A 96 -15.08 -1.78 12.37
C ARG A 96 -13.62 -1.37 12.50
N TYR A 97 -12.88 -2.19 13.24
CA TYR A 97 -11.42 -2.12 13.34
C TYR A 97 -10.75 -3.31 12.65
N ILE A 98 -9.86 -3.04 11.69
CA ILE A 98 -9.12 -4.06 10.95
C ILE A 98 -7.64 -4.00 11.31
N LEU A 99 -7.21 -4.85 12.24
CA LEU A 99 -5.79 -5.04 12.53
C LEU A 99 -5.14 -5.94 11.46
N VAL A 100 -4.26 -5.39 10.64
CA VAL A 100 -3.42 -6.13 9.69
C VAL A 100 -2.07 -6.41 10.33
N THR A 101 -1.73 -7.68 10.47
CA THR A 101 -0.53 -8.12 11.19
C THR A 101 0.17 -9.27 10.47
N ASP A 102 1.40 -9.54 10.86
CA ASP A 102 2.27 -10.54 10.28
C ASP A 102 1.98 -11.99 10.78
N THR A 103 1.06 -12.11 11.75
CA THR A 103 0.65 -13.35 12.40
C THR A 103 -0.87 -13.53 12.43
N THR A 104 -1.37 -14.77 12.60
CA THR A 104 -2.81 -15.01 12.84
C THR A 104 -3.22 -14.82 14.30
N SER A 105 -2.25 -14.74 15.20
CA SER A 105 -2.49 -14.75 16.65
C SER A 105 -1.66 -13.64 17.32
N PRO A 106 -1.94 -12.36 16.99
CA PRO A 106 -1.21 -11.25 17.58
C PRO A 106 -1.47 -11.18 19.09
N ARG A 107 -0.44 -10.83 19.86
CA ARG A 107 -0.48 -10.83 21.33
C ARG A 107 -0.29 -9.43 21.87
N LEU A 108 -0.89 -9.18 23.03
CA LEU A 108 -0.67 -8.01 23.87
C LEU A 108 -0.02 -8.51 25.18
N PRO A 109 1.31 -8.66 25.26
CA PRO A 109 1.96 -9.35 26.37
C PRO A 109 1.73 -8.72 27.76
N THR A 110 1.60 -7.39 27.82
CA THR A 110 1.35 -6.65 29.07
C THR A 110 -0.05 -6.94 29.61
N TYR A 111 -1.02 -7.09 28.71
CA TYR A 111 -2.44 -7.20 29.05
C TYR A 111 -2.99 -8.63 29.04
N ILE A 112 -2.44 -9.50 28.20
CA ILE A 112 -2.82 -10.91 28.04
C ILE A 112 -1.69 -11.76 28.63
N GLN A 113 -1.66 -11.87 29.96
CA GLN A 113 -0.56 -12.52 30.68
C GLN A 113 -0.61 -14.06 30.62
N LYS A 114 -1.73 -14.66 30.19
CA LYS A 114 -1.82 -16.12 30.13
C LYS A 114 -0.98 -16.65 28.97
N PRO A 115 -0.01 -17.54 29.22
CA PRO A 115 0.85 -18.08 28.17
C PRO A 115 0.03 -18.69 27.02
N GLY A 116 0.34 -18.27 25.79
CA GLY A 116 -0.29 -18.79 24.58
C GLY A 116 -1.64 -18.17 24.21
N ARG A 117 -2.23 -17.30 25.04
CA ARG A 117 -3.40 -16.50 24.64
C ARG A 117 -2.98 -15.32 23.76
N SER A 118 -3.90 -14.91 22.90
CA SER A 118 -3.74 -13.84 21.91
C SER A 118 -4.99 -12.97 21.88
N ILE A 119 -4.96 -11.89 21.09
CA ILE A 119 -6.14 -11.04 20.86
C ILE A 119 -7.34 -11.89 20.40
N VAL A 120 -7.10 -12.95 19.61
CA VAL A 120 -8.13 -13.84 19.09
C VAL A 120 -8.85 -14.64 20.17
N ASP A 121 -8.19 -14.89 21.30
CA ASP A 121 -8.77 -15.66 22.41
C ASP A 121 -9.56 -14.77 23.37
N ASP A 122 -9.22 -13.48 23.45
CA ASP A 122 -9.71 -12.52 24.45
C ASP A 122 -10.78 -11.58 23.90
N TYR A 123 -10.82 -11.42 22.58
CA TYR A 123 -11.78 -10.57 21.87
C TYR A 123 -12.55 -11.40 20.83
N ASP A 124 -13.81 -11.03 20.57
CA ASP A 124 -14.63 -11.67 19.53
C ASP A 124 -14.20 -11.17 18.13
N VAL A 125 -13.06 -11.68 17.65
CA VAL A 125 -12.44 -11.23 16.38
C VAL A 125 -12.40 -12.34 15.34
N ALA A 126 -12.72 -11.97 14.10
CA ALA A 126 -12.60 -12.86 12.95
C ALA A 126 -11.20 -12.78 12.32
N VAL A 127 -10.50 -13.92 12.25
CA VAL A 127 -9.20 -14.00 11.57
C VAL A 127 -9.41 -14.30 10.08
N LYS A 128 -8.79 -13.49 9.23
CA LYS A 128 -8.73 -13.66 7.77
C LYS A 128 -7.28 -13.60 7.30
N ASP A 129 -6.96 -14.32 6.23
CA ASP A 129 -5.64 -14.29 5.60
C ASP A 129 -5.71 -13.43 4.32
N TYR A 130 -4.83 -12.43 4.22
CA TYR A 130 -4.83 -11.49 3.08
C TYR A 130 -4.60 -12.21 1.76
N LYS A 131 -3.75 -13.25 1.73
CA LYS A 131 -3.47 -14.00 0.50
C LYS A 131 -4.73 -14.64 -0.07
N LYS A 132 -5.58 -15.20 0.80
CA LYS A 132 -6.84 -15.82 0.39
C LYS A 132 -7.85 -14.75 -0.01
N LEU A 133 -8.05 -13.73 0.84
CA LEU A 133 -9.05 -12.71 0.60
C LEU A 133 -8.79 -11.92 -0.69
N SER A 134 -7.54 -11.51 -0.92
CA SER A 134 -7.15 -10.85 -2.17
C SER A 134 -7.30 -11.76 -3.39
N ALA A 135 -6.97 -13.05 -3.28
CA ALA A 135 -7.13 -13.99 -4.40
C ALA A 135 -8.61 -14.20 -4.78
N ASP A 136 -9.48 -14.36 -3.78
CA ASP A 136 -10.92 -14.49 -3.98
C ASP A 136 -11.47 -13.20 -4.63
N TYR A 137 -11.10 -12.02 -4.11
CA TYR A 137 -11.54 -10.74 -4.66
C TYR A 137 -11.06 -10.51 -6.09
N LEU A 138 -9.77 -10.76 -6.37
CA LEU A 138 -9.21 -10.64 -7.71
C LEU A 138 -9.89 -11.60 -8.70
N GLY A 139 -10.18 -12.83 -8.27
CA GLY A 139 -10.85 -13.82 -9.12
C GLY A 139 -12.31 -13.48 -9.44
N ASP A 140 -13.01 -12.83 -8.51
CA ASP A 140 -14.44 -12.57 -8.63
C ASP A 140 -14.77 -11.17 -9.21
N TYR A 141 -13.90 -10.17 -9.00
CA TYR A 141 -14.24 -8.75 -9.23
C TYR A 141 -13.22 -7.94 -10.04
N VAL A 142 -12.11 -8.54 -10.49
CA VAL A 142 -11.06 -7.81 -11.23
C VAL A 142 -10.60 -8.60 -12.45
N ASP A 143 -10.82 -8.06 -13.64
CA ASP A 143 -10.39 -8.69 -14.90
C ASP A 143 -8.93 -8.33 -15.26
N SER A 144 -8.02 -8.58 -14.32
CA SER A 144 -6.59 -8.30 -14.45
C SER A 144 -5.88 -9.34 -15.31
N ALA A 145 -5.04 -8.89 -16.26
CA ALA A 145 -4.10 -9.77 -16.97
C ALA A 145 -2.85 -10.12 -16.11
N LEU A 146 -2.56 -9.31 -15.09
CA LEU A 146 -1.45 -9.50 -14.16
C LEU A 146 -1.73 -10.68 -13.22
N PRO A 147 -0.80 -11.64 -13.06
CA PRO A 147 -1.02 -12.79 -12.19
C PRO A 147 -0.83 -12.43 -10.71
N ALA A 148 -1.72 -12.92 -9.84
CA ALA A 148 -1.65 -12.72 -8.38
C ALA A 148 -0.39 -13.37 -7.72
N SER A 149 0.39 -14.14 -8.47
CA SER A 149 1.70 -14.64 -8.04
C SER A 149 2.78 -13.57 -8.11
N GLN A 150 2.66 -12.57 -9.00
CA GLN A 150 3.63 -11.47 -9.14
C GLN A 150 3.41 -10.42 -8.05
N THR A 151 2.17 -9.98 -7.87
CA THR A 151 1.79 -9.02 -6.84
C THR A 151 0.41 -9.37 -6.28
N ARG A 152 0.08 -8.84 -5.10
CA ARG A 152 -1.29 -8.78 -4.59
C ARG A 152 -1.73 -7.36 -4.28
N ASN A 153 -0.99 -6.37 -4.76
CA ASN A 153 -1.36 -4.99 -4.62
C ASN A 153 -2.49 -4.68 -5.62
N LEU A 154 -3.68 -4.35 -5.12
CA LEU A 154 -4.88 -4.16 -5.94
C LEU A 154 -4.73 -3.00 -6.93
N HIS A 155 -3.95 -1.96 -6.62
CA HIS A 155 -3.68 -0.85 -7.53
C HIS A 155 -3.08 -1.34 -8.86
N TYR A 156 -2.11 -2.25 -8.81
CA TYR A 156 -1.49 -2.82 -10.02
C TYR A 156 -2.45 -3.70 -10.82
N HIS A 157 -3.35 -4.41 -10.13
CA HIS A 157 -4.39 -5.20 -10.79
C HIS A 157 -5.45 -4.32 -11.47
N ARG A 158 -5.82 -3.18 -10.87
CA ARG A 158 -6.72 -2.20 -11.50
C ARG A 158 -6.08 -1.53 -12.71
N ALA A 159 -4.79 -1.19 -12.63
CA ALA A 159 -4.03 -0.72 -13.78
C ALA A 159 -4.01 -1.77 -14.91
N SER A 160 -3.71 -3.04 -14.57
CA SER A 160 -3.73 -4.14 -15.53
C SER A 160 -5.10 -4.36 -16.19
N GLU A 161 -6.18 -4.34 -15.41
CA GLU A 161 -7.56 -4.43 -15.91
C GLU A 161 -7.86 -3.27 -16.89
N TYR A 162 -7.51 -2.04 -16.52
CA TYR A 162 -7.70 -0.88 -17.40
C TYR A 162 -6.92 -1.01 -18.71
N HIS A 163 -5.66 -1.43 -18.64
CA HIS A 163 -4.81 -1.65 -19.82
C HIS A 163 -5.40 -2.73 -20.73
N LYS A 164 -5.84 -3.85 -20.15
CA LYS A 164 -6.48 -4.95 -20.88
C LYS A 164 -7.73 -4.49 -21.63
N GLN A 165 -8.56 -3.64 -21.03
CA GLN A 165 -9.77 -3.09 -21.65
C GLN A 165 -9.47 -2.13 -22.82
N HIS A 166 -8.24 -1.63 -22.93
CA HIS A 166 -7.81 -0.67 -23.94
C HIS A 166 -6.72 -1.24 -24.88
N ASP A 167 -6.63 -2.57 -24.98
CA ASP A 167 -5.65 -3.28 -25.83
C ASP A 167 -4.17 -2.86 -25.59
N ALA A 168 -3.87 -2.41 -24.37
CA ALA A 168 -2.53 -2.04 -23.94
C ALA A 168 -1.83 -3.21 -23.20
N PRO A 169 -0.49 -3.25 -23.14
CA PRO A 169 0.24 -4.26 -22.38
C PRO A 169 -0.16 -4.26 -20.89
N ALA A 170 -0.44 -5.45 -20.34
CA ALA A 170 -1.12 -5.56 -19.05
C ALA A 170 -0.70 -6.77 -18.18
N ASP A 171 0.08 -7.70 -18.71
CA ASP A 171 0.36 -9.02 -18.12
C ASP A 171 1.57 -9.04 -17.17
N THR A 172 2.34 -7.96 -17.09
CA THR A 172 3.46 -7.79 -16.16
C THR A 172 3.48 -6.38 -15.57
N LEU A 173 4.14 -6.19 -14.43
CA LEU A 173 4.40 -4.84 -13.89
C LEU A 173 5.20 -3.98 -14.88
N GLU A 174 6.11 -4.60 -15.63
CA GLU A 174 6.84 -3.95 -16.71
C GLU A 174 5.90 -3.37 -17.77
N ASN A 175 4.95 -4.17 -18.21
CA ASN A 175 4.02 -3.81 -19.27
C ASN A 175 3.01 -2.73 -18.84
N ILE A 176 2.55 -2.74 -17.58
CA ILE A 176 1.65 -1.68 -17.11
C ILE A 176 2.38 -0.34 -16.88
N TYR A 177 3.68 -0.36 -16.64
CA TYR A 177 4.50 0.85 -16.47
C TYR A 177 5.24 1.28 -17.76
N ASP A 178 4.94 0.67 -18.91
CA ASP A 178 5.39 1.15 -20.21
C ASP A 178 4.59 2.41 -20.61
N TYR A 179 5.10 3.59 -20.24
CA TYR A 179 4.46 4.87 -20.49
C TYR A 179 4.32 5.23 -21.99
N THR A 180 5.10 4.58 -22.86
CA THR A 180 4.93 4.74 -24.32
C THR A 180 3.62 4.12 -24.79
N ARG A 181 3.11 3.11 -24.06
CA ARG A 181 1.91 2.35 -24.41
C ARG A 181 0.76 2.49 -23.41
N ALA A 182 1.00 3.13 -22.26
CA ALA A 182 0.00 3.32 -21.22
C ALA A 182 -1.19 4.16 -21.73
N PRO A 183 -2.44 3.68 -21.61
CA PRO A 183 -3.63 4.46 -21.91
C PRO A 183 -3.68 5.77 -21.11
N ALA A 184 -4.26 6.83 -21.68
CA ALA A 184 -4.26 8.16 -21.07
C ALA A 184 -4.90 8.19 -19.68
N GLU A 185 -6.01 7.48 -19.44
CA GLU A 185 -6.68 7.50 -18.12
C GLU A 185 -6.22 6.36 -17.20
N SER A 186 -5.09 5.72 -17.50
CA SER A 186 -4.53 4.69 -16.62
C SER A 186 -4.06 5.28 -15.28
N PRO A 187 -4.29 4.62 -14.15
CA PRO A 187 -3.85 5.13 -12.84
C PRO A 187 -2.31 5.19 -12.68
N VAL A 188 -1.54 4.58 -13.59
CA VAL A 188 -0.06 4.59 -13.54
C VAL A 188 0.56 5.97 -13.81
N TRP A 189 -0.23 6.93 -14.31
CA TRP A 189 0.21 8.32 -14.52
C TRP A 189 0.25 9.14 -13.22
N GLU A 190 -0.64 8.86 -12.26
CA GLU A 190 -0.74 9.64 -11.01
C GLU A 190 0.58 9.71 -10.23
N PRO A 191 1.35 8.61 -10.08
CA PRO A 191 2.65 8.68 -9.43
C PRO A 191 3.62 9.66 -10.09
N LEU A 192 3.59 9.83 -11.43
CA LEU A 192 4.48 10.78 -12.12
C LEU A 192 4.14 12.23 -11.77
N TYR A 193 2.85 12.56 -11.68
CA TYR A 193 2.40 13.89 -11.28
C TYR A 193 2.84 14.21 -9.85
N TYR A 194 2.72 13.25 -8.93
CA TYR A 194 3.22 13.40 -7.57
C TYR A 194 4.71 13.79 -7.56
N PHE A 195 5.55 13.07 -8.31
CA PHE A 195 6.99 13.32 -8.33
C PHE A 195 7.37 14.68 -8.94
N ILE A 196 6.59 15.18 -9.91
CA ILE A 196 6.77 16.54 -10.43
C ILE A 196 6.37 17.58 -9.38
N GLU A 197 5.25 17.40 -8.70
CA GLU A 197 4.71 18.41 -7.79
C GLU A 197 5.46 18.51 -6.46
N HIS A 198 6.01 17.40 -5.97
CA HIS A 198 6.56 17.31 -4.62
C HIS A 198 8.09 17.21 -4.57
N ASP A 199 8.76 16.81 -5.66
CA ASP A 199 10.18 16.39 -5.61
C ASP A 199 11.15 17.21 -6.49
N LEU A 200 10.72 18.37 -7.02
CA LEU A 200 11.57 19.21 -7.89
C LEU A 200 12.71 19.96 -7.18
N GLU A 201 12.73 20.04 -5.84
CA GLU A 201 13.61 21.03 -5.20
C GLU A 201 15.08 20.63 -4.99
N ASN A 202 15.51 19.36 -4.92
CA ASN A 202 16.95 19.04 -4.83
C ASN A 202 17.27 17.56 -5.19
N VAL A 203 18.35 17.36 -5.96
CA VAL A 203 19.08 16.09 -6.26
C VAL A 203 18.65 15.32 -7.52
N LEU A 204 19.19 15.71 -8.69
CA LEU A 204 19.06 14.95 -9.95
C LEU A 204 19.91 13.65 -9.98
N ASP A 205 20.93 13.54 -9.13
CA ASP A 205 21.93 12.47 -9.23
C ASP A 205 21.47 11.11 -8.64
N GLU A 206 20.42 11.09 -7.79
CA GLU A 206 19.93 9.88 -7.10
C GLU A 206 18.39 9.66 -7.27
N TYR A 207 17.77 10.28 -8.26
CA TYR A 207 16.31 10.30 -8.39
C TYR A 207 15.66 8.90 -8.59
N SER A 208 16.33 7.98 -9.28
CA SER A 208 15.88 6.57 -9.39
C SER A 208 15.85 5.88 -8.03
N GLU A 209 16.82 6.16 -7.16
CA GLU A 209 16.89 5.60 -5.81
C GLU A 209 15.75 6.15 -4.95
N ARG A 210 15.46 7.45 -5.07
CA ARG A 210 14.31 8.09 -4.41
C ARG A 210 12.97 7.48 -4.83
N ILE A 211 12.70 7.35 -6.13
CA ILE A 211 11.47 6.69 -6.61
C ILE A 211 11.44 5.23 -6.12
N SER A 212 12.59 4.54 -6.15
CA SER A 212 12.66 3.15 -5.66
C SER A 212 12.35 3.04 -4.17
N ASP A 213 12.82 3.97 -3.35
CA ASP A 213 12.57 4.00 -1.91
C ASP A 213 11.12 4.37 -1.61
N ALA A 214 10.56 5.35 -2.32
CA ALA A 214 9.14 5.70 -2.28
C ALA A 214 8.23 4.48 -2.59
N LEU A 215 8.54 3.74 -3.66
CA LEU A 215 7.79 2.54 -4.07
C LEU A 215 8.06 1.32 -3.18
N ARG A 216 9.09 1.36 -2.33
CA ARG A 216 9.55 0.18 -1.57
C ARG A 216 8.44 -0.39 -0.69
N SER A 217 7.64 0.48 -0.07
CA SER A 217 6.52 0.08 0.79
C SER A 217 5.31 -0.47 0.03
N TRP A 218 5.28 -0.36 -1.30
CA TRP A 218 4.13 -0.69 -2.14
C TRP A 218 4.36 -1.89 -3.08
N THR A 219 5.60 -2.09 -3.55
CA THR A 219 5.93 -3.04 -4.63
C THR A 219 6.70 -4.25 -4.12
N GLU A 220 6.29 -5.48 -4.48
CA GLU A 220 7.03 -6.69 -4.12
C GLU A 220 8.46 -6.73 -4.71
N ARG A 221 9.33 -7.54 -4.09
CA ARG A 221 10.77 -7.60 -4.42
C ARG A 221 11.03 -8.07 -5.86
N GLY A 222 11.89 -7.31 -6.56
CA GLY A 222 12.36 -7.58 -7.92
C GLY A 222 11.96 -6.45 -8.87
N GLU A 223 10.73 -5.97 -8.70
CA GLU A 223 10.06 -5.09 -9.65
C GLU A 223 10.22 -3.60 -9.28
N THR A 224 10.50 -3.28 -8.01
CA THR A 224 10.60 -1.88 -7.52
C THR A 224 11.55 -1.02 -8.35
N ARG A 225 12.78 -1.49 -8.60
CA ARG A 225 13.80 -0.73 -9.34
C ARG A 225 13.42 -0.60 -10.82
N TYR A 226 12.76 -1.62 -11.35
CA TYR A 226 12.29 -1.59 -12.72
C TYR A 226 11.21 -0.51 -12.89
N VAL A 227 10.17 -0.56 -12.06
CA VAL A 227 9.09 0.43 -12.06
C VAL A 227 9.64 1.84 -11.86
N ALA A 228 10.55 2.00 -10.91
CA ALA A 228 11.21 3.29 -10.66
C ALA A 228 11.99 3.81 -11.88
N ASN A 229 12.65 2.93 -12.64
CA ASN A 229 13.36 3.33 -13.86
C ASN A 229 12.38 3.75 -14.97
N GLN A 230 11.28 3.02 -15.17
CA GLN A 230 10.26 3.42 -16.16
C GLN A 230 9.64 4.77 -15.82
N MET A 231 9.35 5.00 -14.54
CA MET A 231 8.85 6.30 -14.07
C MET A 231 9.87 7.42 -14.32
N LEU A 232 11.14 7.18 -14.00
CA LEU A 232 12.20 8.15 -14.24
C LEU A 232 12.40 8.44 -15.74
N ASP A 233 12.33 7.43 -16.60
CA ASP A 233 12.49 7.61 -18.04
C ASP A 233 11.34 8.46 -18.60
N ALA A 234 10.09 8.21 -18.19
CA ALA A 234 8.95 9.05 -18.56
C ALA A 234 9.09 10.49 -18.05
N LEU A 235 9.51 10.69 -16.79
CA LEU A 235 9.76 12.02 -16.23
C LEU A 235 10.84 12.77 -17.01
N ARG A 236 11.92 12.09 -17.41
CA ARG A 236 13.00 12.67 -18.22
C ARG A 236 12.54 13.08 -19.61
N VAL A 237 11.72 12.25 -20.27
CA VAL A 237 11.13 12.57 -21.58
C VAL A 237 10.28 13.84 -21.48
N CYS A 238 9.58 14.02 -20.37
CA CYS A 238 8.73 15.18 -20.12
C CYS A 238 9.46 16.33 -19.40
N GLU A 239 10.79 16.28 -19.34
CA GLU A 239 11.66 17.27 -18.69
C GLU A 239 11.24 17.64 -17.25
N PHE A 240 10.58 16.71 -16.54
CA PHE A 240 10.00 16.94 -15.21
C PHE A 240 8.97 18.09 -15.16
N GLU A 241 8.33 18.41 -16.29
CA GLU A 241 7.31 19.45 -16.39
C GLU A 241 5.90 18.87 -16.47
N LYS A 242 4.99 19.40 -15.65
CA LYS A 242 3.59 18.92 -15.55
C LYS A 242 2.85 19.04 -16.88
N GLU A 243 3.06 20.15 -17.59
CA GLU A 243 2.46 20.42 -18.89
C GLU A 243 2.94 19.43 -19.95
N GLN A 244 4.26 19.15 -19.99
CA GLN A 244 4.84 18.18 -20.92
C GLN A 244 4.37 16.75 -20.61
N LEU A 245 4.27 16.37 -19.33
CA LEU A 245 3.74 15.07 -18.92
C LEU A 245 2.28 14.91 -19.38
N LYS A 246 1.47 15.96 -19.23
CA LYS A 246 0.08 15.95 -19.67
C LYS A 246 -0.03 15.83 -21.20
N GLU A 247 0.81 16.54 -21.96
CA GLU A 247 0.85 16.41 -23.42
C GLU A 247 1.28 14.99 -23.84
N TYR A 248 2.31 14.44 -23.19
CA TYR A 248 2.78 13.09 -23.44
C TYR A 248 1.69 12.04 -23.14
N GLN A 249 1.02 12.13 -21.98
CA GLN A 249 -0.12 11.29 -21.60
C GLN A 249 -1.28 11.35 -22.60
N GLN A 250 -1.52 12.50 -23.22
CA GLN A 250 -2.60 12.69 -24.20
C GLN A 250 -2.22 12.32 -25.64
N THR A 251 -0.92 12.20 -25.91
CA THR A 251 -0.43 11.76 -27.22
C THR A 251 -0.85 10.32 -27.47
N ASP A 252 -1.28 10.01 -28.70
CA ASP A 252 -1.60 8.65 -29.11
C ASP A 252 -0.40 7.73 -28.82
N PRO A 253 -0.56 6.58 -28.14
CA PRO A 253 0.51 5.63 -27.89
C PRO A 253 1.33 5.23 -29.12
N HIS A 254 0.76 5.27 -30.32
CA HIS A 254 1.48 4.99 -31.57
C HIS A 254 2.41 6.12 -32.04
N LEU A 255 2.33 7.30 -31.41
CA LEU A 255 3.06 8.52 -31.75
C LEU A 255 4.01 8.99 -30.63
N ARG A 256 4.07 8.26 -29.52
CA ARG A 256 4.96 8.53 -28.36
C ARG A 256 6.38 8.01 -28.56
#